data_AF-A0A6A6CWJ3-F1
#
_entry.id   AF-A0A6A6CWJ3-F1
#
_cell.length_a   1.000
_cell.length_b   1.000
_cell.length_c   1.000
_cell.angle_alpha   90.00
_cell.angle_beta   90.00
_cell.angle_gamma   90.00
#
_symmetry.space_group_name_H-M   'P 1'
#
loop_
_entity.id
_entity.type
_entity.pdbx_description
1 polymer ?
#
loop_
_entity_poly.entity_id
_entity_poly.type
_entity_poly.pdbx_seq_one_letter_code
_entity_poly.pdbx_strand_id
1 'polypeptide(L)'
;MSRPLVVLYGYESSTFTWKTRHVLRLKQIPYTFVTVPTMMPRPILRDNFNLTYRKIPVLTIGSKDLYCDTSIISEALEHFFPQSEGFQSLYPATQDGRTYRSLIRGFASYWTDRPLFRTTTGLMPASIWRSSFGQDRAQLIGHKLDPDKLEKKLPENLSRLDLQLSLFEPLFAETDGPWLFSTKTPSLADISIYYQLLWGEHISSGRYSNHISEGEIQNDAPGEIMSEVFNAERYPAVVTWYHRIRAYFDELPSTEKQLDIEQVLDEMKRSPALGPKSLLLPTPRSAHAELSAKTGLKEGALVSVVPDDTGRDDPTIGTLLAISPEEVVIRPQALEEPATLETRIHFPRIGFVVRPVPQPSL
;
A
#
# COMPACT_ATOMS: atom_id res chain seq x y z
N MET A 1 13.75 -3.87 25.79
CA MET A 1 13.75 -4.95 24.78
C MET A 1 14.20 -4.35 23.46
N SER A 2 14.91 -5.10 22.62
CA SER A 2 15.24 -4.61 21.26
C SER A 2 13.93 -4.39 20.48
N ARG A 3 13.89 -3.34 19.67
CA ARG A 3 12.73 -3.06 18.80
C ARG A 3 12.70 -4.08 17.66
N PRO A 4 11.50 -4.50 17.21
CA PRO A 4 11.38 -5.38 16.05
C PRO A 4 11.90 -4.67 14.79
N LEU A 5 12.57 -5.42 13.92
CA LEU A 5 13.05 -4.94 12.63
C LEU A 5 11.85 -4.69 11.71
N VAL A 6 11.86 -3.58 10.98
CA VAL A 6 10.86 -3.29 9.95
C VAL A 6 11.53 -3.35 8.60
N VAL A 7 11.00 -4.15 7.69
CA VAL A 7 11.53 -4.27 6.32
C VAL A 7 10.41 -4.02 5.32
N LEU A 8 10.61 -3.05 4.42
CA LEU A 8 9.68 -2.71 3.36
C LEU A 8 10.20 -3.28 2.04
N TYR A 9 9.39 -4.10 1.38
CA TYR A 9 9.69 -4.66 0.06
C TYR A 9 8.89 -3.94 -1.00
N GLY A 10 9.58 -3.31 -1.95
CA GLY A 10 8.91 -2.59 -3.04
C GLY A 10 9.88 -2.09 -4.09
N TYR A 11 9.45 -1.14 -4.90
CA TYR A 11 10.31 -0.49 -5.89
C TYR A 11 10.02 1.01 -5.94
N GLU A 12 11.02 1.80 -6.28
CA GLU A 12 11.00 3.27 -6.08
C GLU A 12 9.83 3.97 -6.79
N SER A 13 9.47 3.54 -7.99
CA SER A 13 8.40 4.14 -8.80
C SER A 13 6.99 3.62 -8.47
N SER A 14 6.86 2.70 -7.50
CA SER A 14 5.55 2.18 -7.08
C SER A 14 4.79 3.24 -6.28
N THR A 15 3.62 3.63 -6.78
CA THR A 15 2.70 4.55 -6.07
C THR A 15 2.41 4.11 -4.64
N PHE A 16 2.05 2.83 -4.41
CA PHE A 16 1.73 2.34 -3.08
C PHE A 16 2.96 2.18 -2.18
N THR A 17 4.16 2.03 -2.76
CA THR A 17 5.40 2.08 -1.97
C THR A 17 5.63 3.48 -1.41
N TRP A 18 5.33 4.53 -2.18
CA TRP A 18 5.34 5.91 -1.67
C TRP A 18 4.39 6.09 -0.49
N LYS A 19 3.17 5.55 -0.55
CA LYS A 19 2.24 5.61 0.60
C LYS A 19 2.87 5.02 1.87
N THR A 20 3.42 3.81 1.81
CA THR A 20 4.04 3.17 2.98
C THR A 20 5.29 3.90 3.46
N ARG A 21 6.12 4.43 2.55
CA ARG A 21 7.27 5.27 2.91
C ARG A 21 6.85 6.52 3.69
N HIS A 22 5.78 7.20 3.26
CA HIS A 22 5.25 8.37 3.98
C HIS A 22 4.64 7.98 5.34
N VAL A 23 3.98 6.83 5.44
CA VAL A 23 3.50 6.28 6.73
C VAL A 23 4.67 6.06 7.69
N LEU A 24 5.75 5.40 7.24
CA LEU A 24 6.94 5.14 8.04
C LEU A 24 7.65 6.46 8.44
N ARG A 25 7.72 7.42 7.52
CA ARG A 25 8.31 8.74 7.73
C ARG A 25 7.50 9.56 8.74
N LEU A 26 6.17 9.61 8.62
CA LEU A 26 5.32 10.32 9.59
C LEU A 26 5.50 9.73 10.99
N LYS A 27 5.45 8.40 11.10
CA LYS A 27 5.62 7.70 12.38
C LYS A 27 7.05 7.73 12.91
N GLN A 28 8.03 8.15 12.11
CA GLN A 28 9.46 8.16 12.45
C GLN A 28 9.99 6.75 12.82
N ILE A 29 9.56 5.73 12.07
CA ILE A 29 9.97 4.33 12.27
C ILE A 29 11.20 4.03 11.42
N PRO A 30 12.36 3.65 12.01
CA PRO A 30 13.51 3.14 11.27
C PRO A 30 13.16 1.83 10.57
N TYR A 31 13.49 1.72 9.29
CA TYR A 31 13.21 0.53 8.48
C TYR A 31 14.28 0.29 7.43
N THR A 32 14.37 -0.94 6.94
CA THR A 32 15.20 -1.31 5.79
C THR A 32 14.32 -1.41 4.55
N PHE A 33 14.72 -0.77 3.45
CA PHE A 33 14.06 -0.90 2.15
C PHE A 33 14.78 -1.94 1.30
N VAL A 34 14.02 -2.92 0.81
CA VAL A 34 14.50 -3.95 -0.10
C VAL A 34 13.82 -3.80 -1.45
N THR A 35 14.61 -3.52 -2.47
CA THR A 35 14.10 -3.41 -3.85
C THR A 35 13.70 -4.79 -4.37
N VAL A 36 12.50 -4.88 -4.94
CA VAL A 36 12.02 -6.05 -5.69
C VAL A 36 11.71 -5.65 -7.14
N PRO A 37 11.69 -6.60 -8.11
CA PRO A 37 11.37 -6.29 -9.50
C PRO A 37 10.04 -5.57 -9.71
N THR A 38 9.96 -4.72 -10.74
CA THR A 38 8.76 -3.93 -11.05
C THR A 38 7.63 -4.79 -11.62
N MET A 39 8.00 -5.93 -12.21
CA MET A 39 7.17 -6.96 -12.83
C MET A 39 7.39 -8.32 -12.15
N MET A 40 6.58 -9.32 -12.50
CA MET A 40 6.83 -10.70 -12.03
C MET A 40 7.93 -11.38 -12.87
N PRO A 41 8.70 -12.34 -12.31
CA PRO A 41 8.62 -12.89 -10.95
C PRO A 41 9.35 -12.03 -9.89
N ARG A 42 8.98 -12.22 -8.61
CA ARG A 42 9.64 -11.60 -7.45
C ARG A 42 10.28 -12.65 -6.53
N PRO A 43 11.48 -13.17 -6.88
CA PRO A 43 12.09 -14.30 -6.19
C PRO A 43 12.33 -14.04 -4.71
N ILE A 44 12.76 -12.82 -4.32
CA ILE A 44 12.95 -12.47 -2.90
C ILE A 44 11.71 -12.78 -2.05
N LEU A 45 10.51 -12.50 -2.55
CA LEU A 45 9.27 -12.73 -1.80
C LEU A 45 8.81 -14.18 -1.86
N ARG A 46 8.93 -14.79 -3.05
CA ARG A 46 8.59 -16.20 -3.28
C ARG A 46 9.47 -17.12 -2.44
N ASP A 47 10.79 -16.96 -2.56
CA ASP A 47 11.77 -17.94 -2.09
C ASP A 47 12.05 -17.78 -0.59
N ASN A 48 11.89 -16.57 -0.02
CA ASN A 48 12.12 -16.37 1.41
C ASN A 48 10.85 -16.48 2.26
N PHE A 49 9.66 -16.34 1.66
CA PHE A 49 8.40 -16.25 2.40
C PHE A 49 7.25 -17.10 1.85
N ASN A 50 7.47 -17.88 0.78
CA ASN A 50 6.40 -18.58 0.05
C ASN A 50 5.26 -17.64 -0.39
N LEU A 51 5.57 -16.37 -0.67
CA LEU A 51 4.56 -15.37 -1.02
C LEU A 51 4.36 -15.32 -2.54
N THR A 52 3.15 -15.65 -3.00
CA THR A 52 2.73 -15.55 -4.41
C THR A 52 1.97 -14.26 -4.72
N TYR A 53 1.64 -13.47 -3.70
CA TYR A 53 0.90 -12.21 -3.83
C TYR A 53 1.61 -11.22 -4.76
N ARG A 54 0.91 -10.76 -5.80
CA ARG A 54 1.49 -9.97 -6.88
C ARG A 54 1.64 -8.47 -6.59
N LYS A 55 0.86 -7.89 -5.68
CA LYS A 55 0.94 -6.44 -5.44
C LYS A 55 1.99 -6.08 -4.40
N ILE A 56 2.57 -4.89 -4.57
CA ILE A 56 3.62 -4.31 -3.74
C ILE A 56 3.14 -2.93 -3.27
N PRO A 57 3.56 -2.47 -2.08
CA PRO A 57 4.54 -3.09 -1.20
C PRO A 57 3.97 -4.18 -0.30
N VAL A 58 4.89 -4.98 0.25
CA VAL A 58 4.66 -5.79 1.44
C VAL A 58 5.68 -5.40 2.50
N LEU A 59 5.38 -5.63 3.78
CA LEU A 59 6.24 -5.20 4.88
C LEU A 59 6.31 -6.28 5.95
N THR A 60 7.50 -6.55 6.47
CA THR A 60 7.67 -7.45 7.62
C THR A 60 7.95 -6.66 8.90
N ILE A 61 7.45 -7.18 10.02
CA ILE A 61 7.77 -6.67 11.36
C ILE A 61 8.27 -7.83 12.22
N GLY A 62 9.49 -7.70 12.74
CA GLY A 62 10.15 -8.76 13.48
C GLY A 62 10.53 -9.95 12.59
N SER A 63 10.59 -11.15 13.20
CA SER A 63 11.08 -12.36 12.54
C SER A 63 10.01 -13.18 11.78
N LYS A 64 8.71 -12.91 11.99
CA LYS A 64 7.64 -13.82 11.53
C LYS A 64 6.48 -13.18 10.79
N ASP A 65 6.19 -11.90 10.97
CA ASP A 65 4.93 -11.30 10.52
C ASP A 65 5.13 -10.51 9.23
N LEU A 66 4.50 -10.97 8.13
CA LEU A 66 4.52 -10.34 6.81
C LEU A 66 3.14 -9.78 6.48
N TYR A 67 3.06 -8.48 6.24
CA TYR A 67 1.83 -7.74 5.98
C TYR A 67 1.70 -7.39 4.49
N CYS A 68 0.63 -7.87 3.87
CA CYS A 68 0.30 -7.63 2.47
C CYS A 68 -0.80 -6.58 2.36
N ASP A 69 -0.58 -5.53 1.55
CA ASP A 69 -1.47 -4.36 1.34
C ASP A 69 -1.21 -3.18 2.29
N THR A 70 -1.19 -1.96 1.73
CA THR A 70 -0.89 -0.74 2.49
C THR A 70 -1.91 -0.44 3.60
N SER A 71 -3.15 -0.93 3.50
CA SER A 71 -4.18 -0.73 4.51
C SER A 71 -3.85 -1.49 5.80
N ILE A 72 -3.48 -2.77 5.70
CA ILE A 72 -3.09 -3.55 6.88
C ILE A 72 -1.69 -3.19 7.37
N ILE A 73 -0.77 -2.82 6.47
CA ILE A 73 0.55 -2.30 6.86
C ILE A 73 0.39 -1.06 7.75
N SER A 74 -0.49 -0.14 7.38
CA SER A 74 -0.75 1.07 8.17
C SER A 74 -1.27 0.73 9.57
N GLU A 75 -2.19 -0.25 9.70
CA GLU A 75 -2.69 -0.69 10.99
C GLU A 75 -1.66 -1.42 11.84
N ALA A 76 -0.84 -2.27 11.22
CA ALA A 76 0.23 -2.97 11.91
C ALA A 76 1.23 -1.97 12.49
N LEU A 77 1.66 -0.99 11.67
CA LEU A 77 2.56 0.05 12.14
C LEU A 77 1.92 0.90 13.24
N GLU A 78 0.65 1.27 13.11
CA GLU A 78 -0.07 2.01 14.16
C GLU A 78 -0.13 1.25 15.48
N HIS A 79 -0.34 -0.07 15.42
CA HIS A 79 -0.46 -0.92 16.60
C HIS A 79 0.88 -1.18 17.29
N PHE A 80 1.92 -1.58 16.53
CA PHE A 80 3.21 -1.98 17.09
C PHE A 80 4.17 -0.82 17.34
N PHE A 81 3.86 0.38 16.84
CA PHE A 81 4.61 1.61 17.08
C PHE A 81 3.65 2.71 17.56
N PRO A 82 3.11 2.58 18.79
CA PRO A 82 2.08 3.47 19.31
C PRO A 82 2.65 4.78 19.88
N GLN A 83 1.78 5.78 20.05
CA GLN A 83 2.15 7.06 20.69
C GLN A 83 2.69 6.91 22.10
N SER A 84 2.22 5.90 22.86
CA SER A 84 2.73 5.60 24.20
C SER A 84 4.21 5.23 24.24
N GLU A 85 4.80 4.89 23.08
CA GLU A 85 6.23 4.58 22.91
C GLU A 85 7.00 5.70 22.18
N GLY A 86 6.38 6.86 21.98
CA GLY A 86 7.01 8.04 21.37
C GLY A 86 6.90 8.14 19.85
N PHE A 87 6.12 7.27 19.19
CA PHE A 87 5.87 7.35 17.75
C PHE A 87 4.70 8.29 17.43
N GLN A 88 4.66 8.87 16.24
CA GLN A 88 3.47 9.63 15.81
C GLN A 88 2.31 8.68 15.48
N SER A 89 1.07 9.15 15.60
CA SER A 89 -0.12 8.37 15.20
C SER A 89 -0.52 8.72 13.77
N LEU A 90 -1.03 7.71 13.04
CA LEU A 90 -1.72 7.91 11.77
C LEU A 90 -3.13 8.49 11.93
N TYR A 91 -3.65 8.50 13.15
CA TYR A 91 -4.98 8.93 13.54
C TYR A 91 -4.92 9.96 14.68
N PRO A 92 -4.20 11.09 14.49
CA PRO A 92 -4.06 12.10 15.53
C PRO A 92 -5.44 12.61 15.97
N ALA A 93 -5.59 12.90 17.26
CA ALA A 93 -6.82 13.45 17.78
C ALA A 93 -7.04 14.89 17.29
N THR A 94 -8.30 15.24 17.05
CA THR A 94 -8.73 16.61 16.79
C THR A 94 -8.65 17.49 18.03
N GLN A 95 -8.84 18.79 17.87
CA GLN A 95 -8.78 19.75 18.98
C GLN A 95 -9.78 19.42 20.11
N ASP A 96 -10.93 18.85 19.77
CA ASP A 96 -11.97 18.40 20.71
C ASP A 96 -11.78 16.96 21.22
N GLY A 97 -10.63 16.34 20.92
CA GLY A 97 -10.25 15.02 21.43
C GLY A 97 -10.84 13.82 20.68
N ARG A 98 -11.63 14.04 19.61
CA ARG A 98 -12.14 12.94 18.78
C ARG A 98 -11.04 12.33 17.92
N THR A 99 -11.20 11.05 17.58
CA THR A 99 -10.37 10.38 16.56
C THR A 99 -11.28 9.87 15.45
N TYR A 100 -10.84 10.01 14.21
CA TYR A 100 -11.60 9.62 13.02
C TYR A 100 -11.04 8.38 12.33
N ARG A 101 -10.39 7.48 13.09
CA ARG A 101 -9.66 6.31 12.56
C ARG A 101 -10.45 5.55 11.49
N SER A 102 -11.70 5.17 11.76
CA SER A 102 -12.51 4.39 10.81
C SER A 102 -12.84 5.17 9.54
N LEU A 103 -13.14 6.47 9.65
CA LEU A 103 -13.41 7.33 8.48
C LEU A 103 -12.13 7.55 7.66
N ILE A 104 -11.00 7.80 8.31
CA ILE A 104 -9.70 7.97 7.65
C ILE A 104 -9.31 6.69 6.90
N ARG A 105 -9.47 5.52 7.52
CA ARG A 105 -9.21 4.22 6.87
C ARG A 105 -10.10 4.00 5.66
N GLY A 106 -11.40 4.28 5.79
CA GLY A 106 -12.36 4.18 4.70
C GLY A 106 -12.04 5.13 3.56
N PHE A 107 -11.71 6.39 3.88
CA PHE A 107 -11.29 7.42 2.93
C PHE A 107 -10.06 6.98 2.13
N ALA A 108 -9.01 6.54 2.82
CA ALA A 108 -7.81 6.05 2.17
C ALA A 108 -8.09 4.82 1.27
N SER A 109 -8.83 3.83 1.79
CA SER A 109 -8.99 2.54 1.10
C SER A 109 -10.00 2.57 -0.07
N TYR A 110 -11.03 3.42 0.03
CA TYR A 110 -12.14 3.44 -0.95
C TYR A 110 -12.19 4.68 -1.84
N TRP A 111 -11.64 5.81 -1.40
CA TRP A 111 -11.59 7.03 -2.22
C TRP A 111 -10.20 7.21 -2.84
N THR A 112 -9.13 7.27 -2.05
CA THR A 112 -7.83 7.60 -2.65
C THR A 112 -7.20 6.41 -3.37
N ASP A 113 -7.19 5.23 -2.74
CA ASP A 113 -6.52 4.05 -3.28
C ASP A 113 -7.25 3.43 -4.48
N ARG A 114 -8.50 3.83 -4.74
CA ARG A 114 -9.34 3.30 -5.82
C ARG A 114 -9.67 4.35 -6.89
N PRO A 115 -10.65 5.27 -6.74
CA PRO A 115 -11.01 6.21 -7.79
C PRO A 115 -9.91 7.25 -8.08
N LEU A 116 -9.24 7.82 -7.07
CA LEU A 116 -8.14 8.77 -7.33
C LEU A 116 -6.95 8.05 -7.98
N PHE A 117 -6.56 6.89 -7.48
CA PHE A 117 -5.50 6.08 -8.08
C PHE A 117 -5.76 5.73 -9.55
N ARG A 118 -7.00 5.34 -9.90
CA ARG A 118 -7.38 5.08 -11.31
C ARG A 118 -7.24 6.33 -12.18
N THR A 119 -7.56 7.49 -11.61
CA THR A 119 -7.44 8.78 -12.31
C THR A 119 -5.98 9.11 -12.59
N THR A 120 -5.10 9.05 -11.58
CA THR A 120 -3.66 9.35 -11.74
C THR A 120 -2.96 8.31 -12.63
N THR A 121 -3.33 7.04 -12.55
CA THR A 121 -2.84 5.99 -13.46
C THR A 121 -3.25 6.27 -14.91
N GLY A 122 -4.44 6.84 -15.12
CA GLY A 122 -4.92 7.24 -16.44
C GLY A 122 -4.14 8.40 -17.08
N LEU A 123 -3.29 9.09 -16.31
CA LEU A 123 -2.41 10.16 -16.79
C LEU A 123 -1.01 9.65 -17.18
N MET A 124 -0.77 8.34 -17.04
CA MET A 124 0.51 7.75 -17.41
C MET A 124 0.76 7.85 -18.92
N PRO A 125 1.98 8.18 -19.34
CA PRO A 125 2.33 8.26 -20.76
C PRO A 125 2.13 6.94 -21.48
N ALA A 126 1.70 7.03 -22.74
CA ALA A 126 1.36 5.87 -23.55
C ALA A 126 2.57 4.97 -23.87
N SER A 127 3.78 5.53 -23.92
CA SER A 127 5.07 4.84 -23.91
C SER A 127 5.17 3.76 -22.82
N ILE A 128 4.72 4.04 -21.60
CA ILE A 128 4.73 3.08 -20.48
C ILE A 128 3.77 1.93 -20.74
N TRP A 129 2.63 2.18 -21.37
CA TRP A 129 1.67 1.13 -21.71
C TRP A 129 2.15 0.26 -22.89
N ARG A 130 3.08 0.75 -23.71
CA ARG A 130 3.68 0.01 -24.84
C ARG A 130 4.85 -0.89 -24.43
N SER A 131 5.45 -0.68 -23.26
CA SER A 131 6.58 -1.46 -22.75
C SER A 131 6.15 -2.82 -22.19
N SER A 132 7.13 -3.65 -21.80
CA SER A 132 6.89 -4.88 -21.04
C SER A 132 6.05 -4.66 -19.78
N PHE A 133 6.20 -3.50 -19.12
CA PHE A 133 5.39 -3.13 -17.97
C PHE A 133 3.89 -3.09 -18.31
N GLY A 134 3.51 -2.50 -19.45
CA GLY A 134 2.13 -2.47 -19.89
C GLY A 134 1.55 -3.87 -20.10
N GLN A 135 2.35 -4.81 -20.60
CA GLN A 135 1.96 -6.21 -20.80
C GLN A 135 1.78 -6.93 -19.45
N ASP A 136 2.71 -6.74 -18.51
CA ASP A 136 2.59 -7.25 -17.15
C ASP A 136 1.32 -6.71 -16.45
N ARG A 137 1.04 -5.41 -16.59
CA ARG A 137 -0.17 -4.80 -16.01
C ARG A 137 -1.45 -5.29 -16.67
N ALA A 138 -1.45 -5.60 -17.97
CA ALA A 138 -2.60 -6.24 -18.63
C ALA A 138 -2.93 -7.61 -18.01
N GLN A 139 -1.92 -8.41 -17.66
CA GLN A 139 -2.10 -9.68 -16.94
C GLN A 139 -2.66 -9.45 -15.54
N LEU A 140 -2.08 -8.51 -14.78
CA LEU A 140 -2.55 -8.15 -13.43
C LEU A 140 -4.03 -7.71 -13.44
N ILE A 141 -4.44 -6.92 -14.44
CA ILE A 141 -5.81 -6.38 -14.53
C ILE A 141 -6.78 -7.44 -15.11
N GLY A 142 -6.29 -8.43 -15.85
CA GLY A 142 -7.10 -9.51 -16.43
C GLY A 142 -7.73 -9.17 -17.79
N HIS A 143 -7.24 -8.15 -18.50
CA HIS A 143 -7.64 -7.87 -19.89
C HIS A 143 -6.55 -7.13 -20.66
N LYS A 144 -6.59 -7.23 -21.99
CA LYS A 144 -5.64 -6.55 -22.88
C LYS A 144 -5.80 -5.04 -22.79
N LEU A 145 -4.69 -4.34 -22.62
CA LEU A 145 -4.61 -2.88 -22.69
C LEU A 145 -4.25 -2.45 -24.13
N ASP A 146 -4.84 -1.34 -24.56
CA ASP A 146 -4.61 -0.74 -25.88
C ASP A 146 -3.99 0.65 -25.65
N PRO A 147 -2.66 0.79 -25.78
CA PRO A 147 -1.96 2.03 -25.46
C PRO A 147 -2.48 3.25 -26.22
N ASP A 148 -2.84 3.10 -27.49
CA ASP A 148 -3.34 4.21 -28.32
C ASP A 148 -4.72 4.68 -27.85
N LYS A 149 -5.58 3.75 -27.39
CA LYS A 149 -6.86 4.11 -26.76
C LYS A 149 -6.67 4.76 -25.39
N LEU A 150 -5.67 4.33 -24.62
CA LEU A 150 -5.37 4.94 -23.33
C LEU A 150 -4.85 6.37 -23.51
N GLU A 151 -3.99 6.60 -24.51
CA GLU A 151 -3.49 7.92 -24.88
C GLU A 151 -4.62 8.87 -25.27
N LYS A 152 -5.55 8.40 -26.11
CA LYS A 152 -6.73 9.18 -26.52
C LYS A 152 -7.67 9.54 -25.36
N LYS A 153 -7.59 8.82 -24.23
CA LYS A 153 -8.41 9.07 -23.03
C LYS A 153 -7.80 10.09 -22.06
N LEU A 154 -6.65 10.65 -22.40
CA LEU A 154 -5.96 11.60 -21.53
C LEU A 154 -6.83 12.80 -21.16
N PRO A 155 -7.57 13.46 -22.09
CA PRO A 155 -8.46 14.57 -21.74
C PRO A 155 -9.57 14.15 -20.77
N GLU A 156 -10.16 12.97 -20.92
CA GLU A 156 -11.16 12.45 -19.99
C GLU A 156 -10.56 12.14 -18.62
N ASN A 157 -9.32 11.67 -18.55
CA ASN A 157 -8.63 11.44 -17.28
C ASN A 157 -8.25 12.76 -16.59
N LEU A 158 -7.87 13.80 -17.34
CA LEU A 158 -7.71 15.16 -16.82
C LEU A 158 -9.02 15.73 -16.28
N SER A 159 -10.13 15.54 -17.00
CA SER A 159 -11.47 15.92 -16.51
C SER A 159 -11.86 15.17 -15.23
N ARG A 160 -11.48 13.87 -15.11
CA ARG A 160 -11.65 13.12 -13.85
C ARG A 160 -10.79 13.67 -12.73
N LEU A 161 -9.56 14.12 -13.02
CA LEU A 161 -8.70 14.76 -12.03
C LEU A 161 -9.30 16.09 -11.56
N ASP A 162 -9.82 16.91 -12.47
CA ASP A 162 -10.54 18.16 -12.19
C ASP A 162 -11.70 17.90 -11.21
N LEU A 163 -12.49 16.85 -11.46
CA LEU A 163 -13.53 16.41 -10.52
C LEU A 163 -12.96 16.06 -9.13
N GLN A 164 -11.89 15.27 -9.05
CA GLN A 164 -11.30 14.91 -7.74
C GLN A 164 -10.78 16.14 -6.99
N LEU A 165 -10.08 17.04 -7.69
CA LEU A 165 -9.55 18.28 -7.12
C LEU A 165 -10.68 19.22 -6.67
N SER A 166 -11.78 19.32 -7.44
CA SER A 166 -12.96 20.07 -7.05
C SER A 166 -13.62 19.54 -5.77
N LEU A 167 -13.55 18.24 -5.50
CA LEU A 167 -14.04 17.66 -4.25
C LEU A 167 -13.08 17.92 -3.08
N PHE A 168 -11.79 18.06 -3.35
CA PHE A 168 -10.78 18.34 -2.33
C PHE A 168 -10.66 19.83 -1.96
N GLU A 169 -10.90 20.74 -2.89
CA GLU A 169 -10.77 22.19 -2.68
C GLU A 169 -11.50 22.71 -1.44
N PRO A 170 -12.81 22.45 -1.24
CA PRO A 170 -13.50 22.93 -0.04
C PRO A 170 -12.95 22.31 1.25
N LEU A 171 -12.35 21.11 1.16
CA LEU A 171 -11.77 20.42 2.32
C LEU A 171 -10.49 21.07 2.82
N PHE A 172 -9.90 22.01 2.07
CA PHE A 172 -8.71 22.78 2.48
C PHE A 172 -8.94 24.28 2.51
N ALA A 173 -10.04 24.77 1.92
CA ALA A 173 -10.42 26.18 1.95
C ALA A 173 -11.05 26.60 3.29
N GLU A 174 -11.81 25.70 3.92
CA GLU A 174 -12.67 26.01 5.08
C GLU A 174 -12.34 25.13 6.30
N THR A 175 -11.07 25.09 6.71
CA THR A 175 -10.60 24.17 7.75
C THR A 175 -10.21 24.87 9.05
N ASP A 176 -10.61 24.31 10.20
CA ASP A 176 -10.16 24.71 11.55
C ASP A 176 -8.69 24.35 11.86
N GLY A 177 -7.94 23.88 10.86
CA GLY A 177 -6.55 23.47 11.00
C GLY A 177 -5.90 23.14 9.66
N PRO A 178 -4.58 22.98 9.60
CA PRO A 178 -3.84 22.82 8.35
C PRO A 178 -4.05 21.47 7.62
N TRP A 179 -4.79 20.53 8.21
CA TRP A 179 -4.91 19.13 7.77
C TRP A 179 -6.36 18.69 7.66
N LEU A 180 -6.63 17.69 6.81
CA LEU A 180 -7.96 17.31 6.31
C LEU A 180 -9.02 16.99 7.39
N PHE A 181 -8.59 16.58 8.59
CA PHE A 181 -9.47 16.26 9.71
C PHE A 181 -9.32 17.25 10.88
N SER A 182 -8.84 18.47 10.66
CA SER A 182 -8.63 19.49 11.71
C SER A 182 -7.73 18.99 12.86
N THR A 183 -6.75 18.15 12.51
CA THR A 183 -5.76 17.59 13.43
C THR A 183 -4.56 18.52 13.58
N LYS A 184 -3.70 18.29 14.57
CA LYS A 184 -2.48 19.09 14.77
C LYS A 184 -1.33 18.68 13.83
N THR A 185 -1.29 17.40 13.44
CA THR A 185 -0.31 16.81 12.51
C THR A 185 -1.06 16.14 11.37
N PRO A 186 -0.41 15.91 10.20
CA PRO A 186 -1.01 15.15 9.12
C PRO A 186 -1.46 13.77 9.60
N SER A 187 -2.56 13.28 9.03
CA SER A 187 -3.09 11.95 9.27
C SER A 187 -2.81 11.03 8.08
N LEU A 188 -3.20 9.75 8.17
CA LEU A 188 -3.23 8.86 7.02
C LEU A 188 -4.11 9.41 5.88
N ALA A 189 -5.13 10.22 6.17
CA ALA A 189 -5.98 10.80 5.14
C ALA A 189 -5.19 11.80 4.29
N ASP A 190 -4.40 12.67 4.92
CA ASP A 190 -3.53 13.61 4.22
C ASP A 190 -2.47 12.88 3.40
N ILE A 191 -1.81 11.86 3.99
CA ILE A 191 -0.87 11.00 3.26
C ILE A 191 -1.53 10.42 2.02
N SER A 192 -2.77 9.91 2.16
CA SER A 192 -3.48 9.18 1.12
C SER A 192 -3.83 10.02 -0.11
N ILE A 193 -4.05 11.33 0.06
CA ILE A 193 -4.16 12.27 -1.07
C ILE A 193 -2.76 12.62 -1.58
N TYR A 194 -1.84 12.94 -0.68
CA TYR A 194 -0.54 13.51 -1.03
C TYR A 194 0.28 12.57 -1.90
N TYR A 195 0.39 11.29 -1.53
CA TYR A 195 1.20 10.34 -2.29
C TYR A 195 0.65 10.12 -3.71
N GLN A 196 -0.68 10.20 -3.89
CA GLN A 196 -1.31 10.04 -5.20
C GLN A 196 -1.05 11.24 -6.09
N LEU A 197 -1.17 12.47 -5.56
CA LEU A 197 -0.88 13.67 -6.33
C LEU A 197 0.62 13.74 -6.68
N LEU A 198 1.50 13.45 -5.72
CA LEU A 198 2.95 13.42 -5.93
C LEU A 198 3.34 12.37 -6.98
N TRP A 199 2.81 11.15 -6.87
CA TRP A 199 3.08 10.12 -7.85
C TRP A 199 2.49 10.47 -9.23
N GLY A 200 1.29 11.05 -9.27
CA GLY A 200 0.64 11.53 -10.49
C GLY A 200 1.47 12.59 -11.22
N GLU A 201 1.99 13.58 -10.49
CA GLU A 201 2.89 14.63 -11.00
C GLU A 201 4.16 14.02 -11.59
N HIS A 202 4.80 13.10 -10.86
CA HIS A 202 6.04 12.46 -11.31
C HIS A 202 5.83 11.53 -12.51
N ILE A 203 4.77 10.70 -12.49
CA ILE A 203 4.56 9.71 -13.54
C ILE A 203 4.05 10.34 -14.84
N SER A 204 3.18 11.33 -14.73
CA SER A 204 2.64 12.04 -15.90
C SER A 204 3.70 12.89 -16.60
N SER A 205 4.74 13.34 -15.88
CA SER A 205 5.93 13.99 -16.48
C SER A 205 6.98 13.00 -16.98
N GLY A 206 6.75 11.69 -16.84
CA GLY A 206 7.65 10.62 -17.30
C GLY A 206 8.90 10.38 -16.44
N ARG A 207 9.00 11.01 -15.25
CA ARG A 207 10.13 10.90 -14.31
C ARG A 207 10.49 9.46 -13.94
N TYR A 208 9.51 8.54 -13.97
CA TYR A 208 9.70 7.13 -13.60
C TYR A 208 9.64 6.16 -14.78
N SER A 209 9.50 6.63 -16.02
CA SER A 209 9.31 5.75 -17.18
C SER A 209 10.48 4.77 -17.35
N ASN A 210 11.71 5.22 -17.14
CA ASN A 210 12.90 4.36 -17.22
C ASN A 210 12.89 3.24 -16.18
N HIS A 211 12.70 3.60 -14.91
CA HIS A 211 12.71 2.64 -13.81
C HIS A 211 11.53 1.65 -13.91
N ILE A 212 10.32 2.13 -14.24
CA ILE A 212 9.12 1.28 -14.39
C ILE A 212 9.25 0.27 -15.53
N SER A 213 9.90 0.65 -16.62
CA SER A 213 10.06 -0.19 -17.81
C SER A 213 11.37 -0.98 -17.81
N GLU A 214 12.08 -1.02 -16.69
CA GLU A 214 13.37 -1.71 -16.55
C GLU A 214 14.38 -1.33 -17.64
N GLY A 215 14.35 -0.05 -18.04
CA GLY A 215 15.28 0.53 -19.01
C GLY A 215 14.79 0.58 -20.46
N GLU A 216 13.62 0.03 -20.81
CA GLU A 216 13.10 0.10 -22.19
C GLU A 216 12.81 1.54 -22.64
N ILE A 217 12.43 2.40 -21.69
CA ILE A 217 12.14 3.81 -21.95
C ILE A 217 13.29 4.65 -21.41
N GLN A 218 14.11 5.21 -22.30
CA GLN A 218 15.28 6.02 -21.90
C GLN A 218 14.91 7.47 -21.62
N ASN A 219 14.07 8.05 -22.47
CA ASN A 219 13.56 9.41 -22.33
C ASN A 219 12.08 9.42 -22.64
N ASP A 220 11.30 9.92 -21.70
CA ASP A 220 9.86 10.10 -21.83
C ASP A 220 9.52 11.32 -21.00
N ALA A 221 9.22 12.41 -21.69
CA ALA A 221 8.96 13.71 -21.10
C ALA A 221 7.78 14.32 -21.88
N PRO A 222 6.56 13.80 -21.68
CA PRO A 222 5.37 14.24 -22.41
C PRO A 222 4.93 15.67 -22.02
N GLY A 223 5.66 16.33 -21.12
CA GLY A 223 5.31 17.62 -20.53
C GLY A 223 4.65 17.48 -19.16
N GLU A 224 4.20 18.60 -18.59
CA GLU A 224 3.52 18.64 -17.30
C GLU A 224 2.01 18.41 -17.45
N ILE A 225 1.60 17.23 -17.89
CA ILE A 225 0.18 16.91 -18.18
C ILE A 225 -0.74 17.29 -17.01
N MET A 226 -0.35 16.91 -15.79
CA MET A 226 -1.16 17.15 -14.61
C MET A 226 -1.35 18.64 -14.28
N SER A 227 -0.40 19.52 -14.65
CA SER A 227 -0.45 20.95 -14.29
C SER A 227 -1.48 21.74 -15.09
N GLU A 228 -2.01 21.20 -16.19
CA GLU A 228 -3.17 21.76 -16.92
C GLU A 228 -4.38 21.97 -15.99
N VAL A 229 -4.53 21.09 -14.99
CA VAL A 229 -5.66 21.10 -14.06
C VAL A 229 -5.20 21.33 -12.62
N PHE A 230 -4.11 20.68 -12.21
CA PHE A 230 -3.57 20.80 -10.85
C PHE A 230 -2.64 22.02 -10.74
N ASN A 231 -3.24 23.21 -10.57
CA ASN A 231 -2.51 24.46 -10.41
C ASN A 231 -3.24 25.44 -9.47
N ALA A 232 -2.52 26.45 -9.00
CA ALA A 232 -3.01 27.41 -7.99
C ALA A 232 -4.09 28.36 -8.52
N GLU A 233 -4.21 28.53 -9.84
CA GLU A 233 -5.28 29.35 -10.44
C GLU A 233 -6.64 28.64 -10.32
N ARG A 234 -6.67 27.32 -10.50
CA ARG A 234 -7.89 26.51 -10.40
C ARG A 234 -8.19 26.04 -8.97
N TYR A 235 -7.17 25.60 -8.24
CA TYR A 235 -7.32 24.94 -6.92
C TYR A 235 -6.32 25.50 -5.89
N PRO A 236 -6.44 26.78 -5.50
CA PRO A 236 -5.50 27.44 -4.61
C PRO A 236 -5.39 26.75 -3.24
N ALA A 237 -6.48 26.23 -2.68
CA ALA A 237 -6.46 25.59 -1.37
C ALA A 237 -5.78 24.21 -1.41
N VAL A 238 -6.11 23.37 -2.40
CA VAL A 238 -5.41 22.08 -2.57
C VAL A 238 -3.93 22.29 -2.81
N VAL A 239 -3.53 23.22 -3.69
CA VAL A 239 -2.11 23.47 -3.98
C VAL A 239 -1.37 24.01 -2.75
N THR A 240 -1.99 24.91 -1.99
CA THR A 240 -1.42 25.41 -0.73
C THR A 240 -1.23 24.27 0.28
N TRP A 241 -2.23 23.39 0.44
CA TRP A 241 -2.11 22.20 1.29
C TRP A 241 -1.03 21.24 0.78
N TYR A 242 -0.94 21.02 -0.54
CA TYR A 242 0.05 20.14 -1.16
C TYR A 242 1.48 20.60 -0.89
N HIS A 243 1.77 21.90 -1.02
CA HIS A 243 3.07 22.46 -0.65
C HIS A 243 3.34 22.35 0.85
N ARG A 244 2.32 22.54 1.70
CA ARG A 244 2.45 22.42 3.16
C ARG A 244 2.83 20.99 3.58
N ILE A 245 2.12 19.98 3.08
CA ILE A 245 2.43 18.57 3.43
C ILE A 245 3.77 18.13 2.86
N ARG A 246 4.14 18.60 1.67
CA ARG A 246 5.46 18.35 1.09
C ARG A 246 6.57 18.90 1.97
N ALA A 247 6.48 20.18 2.35
CA ALA A 247 7.44 20.80 3.26
C ALA A 247 7.52 20.05 4.61
N TYR A 248 6.37 19.66 5.17
CA TYR A 248 6.33 18.87 6.40
C TYR A 248 7.12 17.55 6.28
N PHE A 249 6.98 16.82 5.17
CA PHE A 249 7.72 15.56 4.95
C PHE A 249 9.21 15.77 4.63
N ASP A 250 9.54 16.85 3.92
CA ASP A 250 10.91 17.23 3.60
C ASP A 250 11.72 17.61 4.86
N GLU A 251 11.06 18.20 5.87
CA GLU A 251 11.67 18.58 7.16
C GLU A 251 11.90 17.41 8.12
N LEU A 252 11.09 16.35 8.04
CA LEU A 252 11.31 15.14 8.84
C LEU A 252 12.66 14.49 8.44
N PRO A 253 13.35 13.72 9.30
CA PRO A 253 14.58 13.02 8.92
C PRO A 253 14.32 11.66 8.26
N SER A 254 15.26 11.20 7.42
CA SER A 254 15.18 9.86 6.83
C SER A 254 15.28 8.75 7.86
N THR A 255 14.35 7.81 7.75
CA THR A 255 14.31 6.59 8.55
C THR A 255 14.60 5.33 7.72
N GLU A 256 14.84 5.50 6.40
CA GLU A 256 15.17 4.42 5.48
C GLU A 256 16.64 4.04 5.59
N LYS A 257 16.91 2.74 5.62
CA LYS A 257 18.21 2.11 5.44
C LYS A 257 18.18 1.20 4.22
N GLN A 258 19.34 1.00 3.60
CA GLN A 258 19.53 0.00 2.56
C GLN A 258 20.55 -1.02 3.03
N LEU A 259 20.21 -2.30 2.91
CA LEU A 259 21.05 -3.45 3.20
C LEU A 259 20.86 -4.47 2.08
N ASP A 260 21.86 -5.32 1.87
CA ASP A 260 21.68 -6.46 0.97
C ASP A 260 20.68 -7.48 1.57
N ILE A 261 20.11 -8.33 0.72
CA ILE A 261 19.07 -9.27 1.16
C ILE A 261 19.60 -10.30 2.16
N GLU A 262 20.86 -10.72 2.06
CA GLU A 262 21.45 -11.70 2.98
C GLU A 262 21.56 -11.13 4.40
N GLN A 263 22.06 -9.89 4.52
CA GLN A 263 22.11 -9.13 5.76
C GLN A 263 20.72 -8.92 6.35
N VAL A 264 19.74 -8.57 5.52
CA VAL A 264 18.35 -8.40 5.95
C VAL A 264 17.81 -9.69 6.55
N LEU A 265 17.97 -10.82 5.86
CA LEU A 265 17.48 -12.12 6.32
C LEU A 265 18.16 -12.52 7.64
N ASP A 266 19.45 -12.26 7.80
CA ASP A 266 20.17 -12.55 9.04
C ASP A 266 19.78 -11.62 10.19
N GLU A 267 19.51 -10.35 9.94
CA GLU A 267 18.91 -9.45 10.94
C GLU A 267 17.49 -9.87 11.31
N MET A 268 16.68 -10.29 10.34
CA MET A 268 15.33 -10.81 10.57
C MET A 268 15.35 -12.03 11.48
N LYS A 269 16.23 -13.02 11.25
CA LYS A 269 16.38 -14.21 12.12
C LYS A 269 16.68 -13.85 13.57
N ARG A 270 17.43 -12.77 13.80
CA ARG A 270 17.81 -12.27 15.14
C ARG A 270 16.76 -11.33 15.74
N SER A 271 15.80 -10.87 14.94
CA SER A 271 14.78 -9.91 15.34
C SER A 271 13.75 -10.55 16.28
N PRO A 272 13.35 -9.86 17.37
CA PRO A 272 12.31 -10.40 18.24
C PRO A 272 11.00 -10.58 17.47
N ALA A 273 10.34 -11.72 17.68
CA ALA A 273 8.96 -11.89 17.25
C ALA A 273 8.04 -10.96 18.05
N LEU A 274 6.95 -10.50 17.43
CA LEU A 274 5.98 -9.61 18.08
C LEU A 274 5.11 -10.30 19.16
N GLY A 275 5.34 -11.60 19.40
CA GLY A 275 4.66 -12.39 20.42
C GLY A 275 3.24 -12.84 20.01
N PRO A 276 2.48 -13.47 20.93
CA PRO A 276 1.15 -14.00 20.61
C PRO A 276 0.14 -12.92 20.19
N LYS A 277 0.30 -11.69 20.69
CA LYS A 277 -0.59 -10.56 20.36
C LYS A 277 -0.52 -10.12 18.91
N SER A 278 0.51 -10.51 18.15
CA SER A 278 0.57 -10.22 16.72
C SER A 278 -0.18 -11.19 15.84
N LEU A 279 -0.78 -12.25 16.39
CA LEU A 279 -1.56 -13.17 15.58
C LEU A 279 -2.77 -12.48 14.91
N LEU A 280 -3.34 -11.45 15.55
CA LEU A 280 -4.36 -10.58 14.97
C LEU A 280 -4.20 -9.16 15.51
N LEU A 281 -4.33 -8.18 14.64
CA LEU A 281 -4.45 -6.78 14.99
C LEU A 281 -5.76 -6.52 15.76
N PRO A 282 -5.78 -5.54 16.68
CA PRO A 282 -6.98 -5.17 17.40
C PRO A 282 -8.11 -4.71 16.47
N THR A 283 -9.28 -5.29 16.66
CA THR A 283 -10.53 -4.91 15.99
C THR A 283 -11.62 -4.72 17.06
N PRO A 284 -12.62 -3.84 16.85
CA PRO A 284 -13.66 -3.56 17.85
C PRO A 284 -14.50 -4.79 18.24
N ARG A 285 -14.54 -5.82 17.40
CA ARG A 285 -15.32 -7.04 17.62
C ARG A 285 -14.51 -8.27 17.22
N SER A 286 -14.61 -9.33 18.02
CA SER A 286 -14.02 -10.62 17.71
C SER A 286 -14.67 -11.25 16.48
N ALA A 287 -14.04 -12.31 15.96
CA ALA A 287 -14.57 -13.10 14.87
C ALA A 287 -15.92 -13.73 15.23
N HIS A 288 -16.85 -13.75 14.27
CA HIS A 288 -18.10 -14.48 14.42
C HIS A 288 -17.89 -15.96 14.06
N ALA A 289 -17.46 -16.77 15.03
CA ALA A 289 -17.04 -18.16 14.83
C ALA A 289 -18.06 -19.02 14.04
N GLU A 290 -19.35 -18.93 14.37
CA GLU A 290 -20.39 -19.68 13.67
C GLU A 290 -20.53 -19.30 12.19
N LEU A 291 -20.44 -18.00 11.87
CA LEU A 291 -20.49 -17.52 10.51
C LEU A 291 -19.25 -17.98 9.74
N SER A 292 -18.07 -17.85 10.34
CA SER A 292 -16.83 -18.34 9.77
C SER A 292 -16.92 -19.84 9.45
N ALA A 293 -17.45 -20.65 10.37
CA ALA A 293 -17.67 -22.07 10.16
C ALA A 293 -18.63 -22.38 9.00
N LYS A 294 -19.75 -21.64 8.87
CA LYS A 294 -20.69 -21.76 7.74
C LYS A 294 -20.05 -21.44 6.39
N THR A 295 -19.01 -20.61 6.38
CA THR A 295 -18.23 -20.28 5.18
C THR A 295 -16.98 -21.12 4.98
N GLY A 296 -16.75 -22.13 5.84
CA GLY A 296 -15.56 -23.00 5.79
C GLY A 296 -14.26 -22.34 6.26
N LEU A 297 -14.32 -21.13 6.83
CA LEU A 297 -13.17 -20.35 7.28
C LEU A 297 -12.85 -20.62 8.76
N LYS A 298 -12.51 -21.88 9.07
CA LYS A 298 -12.08 -22.30 10.42
C LYS A 298 -10.57 -22.38 10.52
N GLU A 299 -10.02 -22.17 11.71
CA GLU A 299 -8.61 -22.41 11.98
C GLU A 299 -8.18 -23.81 11.49
N GLY A 300 -7.02 -23.88 10.83
CA GLY A 300 -6.51 -25.08 10.20
C GLY A 300 -7.05 -25.38 8.79
N ALA A 301 -8.07 -24.65 8.31
CA ALA A 301 -8.56 -24.81 6.94
C ALA A 301 -7.52 -24.33 5.91
N LEU A 302 -7.39 -25.06 4.79
CA LEU A 302 -6.66 -24.57 3.63
C LEU A 302 -7.51 -23.51 2.93
N VAL A 303 -6.95 -22.32 2.74
CA VAL A 303 -7.65 -21.17 2.15
C VAL A 303 -6.83 -20.51 1.06
N SER A 304 -7.52 -19.89 0.12
CA SER A 304 -6.99 -18.98 -0.89
C SER A 304 -7.38 -17.55 -0.52
N VAL A 305 -6.40 -16.65 -0.56
CA VAL A 305 -6.58 -15.21 -0.35
C VAL A 305 -6.22 -14.49 -1.65
N VAL A 306 -7.14 -13.69 -2.18
CA VAL A 306 -6.97 -12.90 -3.40
C VAL A 306 -7.54 -11.49 -3.22
N PRO A 307 -6.98 -10.46 -3.88
CA PRO A 307 -7.64 -9.16 -3.97
C PRO A 307 -9.01 -9.25 -4.66
N ASP A 308 -9.91 -8.32 -4.34
CA ASP A 308 -11.24 -8.21 -4.96
C ASP A 308 -11.26 -7.34 -6.23
N ASP A 309 -10.12 -6.79 -6.64
CA ASP A 309 -9.95 -5.86 -7.76
C ASP A 309 -9.02 -6.44 -8.85
N THR A 310 -7.69 -6.33 -8.72
CA THR A 310 -6.67 -6.78 -9.68
C THR A 310 -5.71 -7.79 -9.04
N GLY A 311 -5.11 -8.67 -9.84
CA GLY A 311 -4.29 -9.78 -9.35
C GLY A 311 -5.11 -10.94 -8.80
N ARG A 312 -6.34 -11.12 -9.29
CA ARG A 312 -7.27 -12.17 -8.84
C ARG A 312 -6.80 -13.58 -9.22
N ASP A 313 -5.96 -13.68 -10.25
CA ASP A 313 -5.43 -14.94 -10.79
C ASP A 313 -4.13 -15.38 -10.11
N ASP A 314 -3.63 -14.61 -9.12
CA ASP A 314 -2.42 -14.89 -8.34
C ASP A 314 -2.75 -15.14 -6.84
N PRO A 315 -3.49 -16.22 -6.50
CA PRO A 315 -3.87 -16.48 -5.11
C PRO A 315 -2.67 -16.82 -4.23
N THR A 316 -2.69 -16.32 -3.00
CA THR A 316 -1.86 -16.87 -1.92
C THR A 316 -2.65 -17.93 -1.20
N ILE A 317 -2.15 -19.18 -1.27
CA ILE A 317 -2.75 -20.34 -0.62
C ILE A 317 -2.00 -20.61 0.68
N GLY A 318 -2.73 -20.92 1.74
CA GLY A 318 -2.13 -21.24 3.02
C GLY A 318 -3.11 -21.84 4.01
N THR A 319 -2.57 -22.30 5.13
CA THR A 319 -3.38 -22.77 6.27
C THR A 319 -3.84 -21.56 7.08
N LEU A 320 -5.15 -21.42 7.28
CA LEU A 320 -5.74 -20.36 8.09
C LEU A 320 -5.31 -20.50 9.55
N LEU A 321 -4.58 -19.51 10.07
CA LEU A 321 -4.16 -19.45 11.47
C LEU A 321 -5.14 -18.65 12.32
N ALA A 322 -5.63 -17.53 11.78
CA ALA A 322 -6.58 -16.67 12.48
C ALA A 322 -7.39 -15.83 11.49
N ILE A 323 -8.58 -15.41 11.91
CA ILE A 323 -9.43 -14.53 11.14
C ILE A 323 -10.20 -13.60 12.08
N SER A 324 -10.36 -12.35 11.68
CA SER A 324 -11.18 -11.35 12.34
C SER A 324 -12.11 -10.68 11.31
N PRO A 325 -13.01 -9.76 11.72
CA PRO A 325 -13.76 -8.95 10.76
C PRO A 325 -12.87 -8.11 9.83
N GLU A 326 -11.63 -7.81 10.23
CA GLU A 326 -10.76 -6.86 9.52
C GLU A 326 -9.49 -7.50 8.93
N GLU A 327 -9.15 -8.73 9.33
CA GLU A 327 -7.88 -9.38 8.98
C GLU A 327 -8.04 -10.89 8.78
N VAL A 328 -7.20 -11.45 7.91
CA VAL A 328 -6.98 -12.89 7.77
C VAL A 328 -5.48 -13.16 7.86
N VAL A 329 -5.11 -14.20 8.61
CA VAL A 329 -3.72 -14.60 8.81
C VAL A 329 -3.54 -16.05 8.42
N ILE A 330 -2.61 -16.30 7.51
CA ILE A 330 -2.30 -17.63 7.00
C ILE A 330 -0.84 -17.98 7.25
N ARG A 331 -0.58 -19.28 7.42
CA ARG A 331 0.74 -19.85 7.16
C ARG A 331 0.78 -20.22 5.68
N PRO A 332 1.67 -19.62 4.86
CA PRO A 332 1.71 -19.91 3.44
C PRO A 332 1.95 -21.40 3.19
N GLN A 333 1.35 -21.91 2.12
CA GLN A 333 1.68 -23.24 1.62
C GLN A 333 3.13 -23.24 1.10
N ALA A 334 3.88 -24.28 1.42
CA ALA A 334 5.22 -24.46 0.87
C ALA A 334 5.16 -24.54 -0.66
N LEU A 335 6.08 -23.84 -1.32
CA LEU A 335 6.29 -23.94 -2.76
C LEU A 335 7.29 -25.06 -3.07
N GLU A 336 7.90 -25.04 -4.26
CA GLU A 336 8.85 -26.06 -4.71
C GLU A 336 10.05 -26.21 -3.75
N GLU A 337 10.61 -25.08 -3.30
CA GLU A 337 11.68 -25.05 -2.31
C GLU A 337 11.17 -24.53 -0.96
N PRO A 338 11.69 -25.04 0.18
CA PRO A 338 11.36 -24.51 1.49
C PRO A 338 11.78 -23.04 1.60
N ALA A 339 10.87 -22.20 2.11
CA ALA A 339 11.19 -20.81 2.36
C ALA A 339 12.29 -20.65 3.42
N THR A 340 13.17 -19.67 3.22
CA THR A 340 14.24 -19.33 4.18
C THR A 340 13.71 -18.99 5.57
N LEU A 341 12.51 -18.38 5.65
CA LEU A 341 11.90 -17.94 6.89
C LEU A 341 10.47 -18.47 7.03
N GLU A 342 10.17 -19.02 8.21
CA GLU A 342 8.79 -19.29 8.59
C GLU A 342 8.06 -17.97 8.87
N THR A 343 7.06 -17.68 8.04
CA THR A 343 6.25 -16.47 8.18
C THR A 343 4.77 -16.77 8.36
N ARG A 344 4.09 -15.82 8.98
CA ARG A 344 2.63 -15.66 8.96
C ARG A 344 2.33 -14.50 8.04
N ILE A 345 1.44 -14.70 7.08
CA ILE A 345 1.07 -13.66 6.12
C ILE A 345 -0.29 -13.10 6.52
N HIS A 346 -0.32 -11.79 6.70
CA HIS A 346 -1.45 -10.98 7.11
C HIS A 346 -2.02 -10.27 5.90
N PHE A 347 -3.32 -10.42 5.67
CA PHE A 347 -4.07 -9.66 4.68
C PHE A 347 -5.25 -8.94 5.33
N PRO A 348 -5.58 -7.72 4.87
CA PRO A 348 -6.82 -7.08 5.28
C PRO A 348 -8.02 -7.86 4.72
N ARG A 349 -9.15 -7.84 5.43
CA ARG A 349 -10.44 -8.31 4.89
C ARG A 349 -11.04 -7.31 3.90
N ILE A 350 -10.74 -6.02 4.06
CA ILE A 350 -11.13 -4.97 3.13
C ILE A 350 -10.35 -5.15 1.82
N GLY A 351 -11.07 -5.27 0.70
CA GLY A 351 -10.46 -5.41 -0.62
C GLY A 351 -9.91 -6.81 -0.94
N PHE A 352 -10.22 -7.82 -0.13
CA PHE A 352 -9.79 -9.19 -0.35
C PHE A 352 -10.94 -10.18 -0.18
N VAL A 353 -10.84 -11.28 -0.93
CA VAL A 353 -11.71 -12.43 -0.85
C VAL A 353 -10.92 -13.60 -0.30
N VAL A 354 -11.47 -14.24 0.73
CA VAL A 354 -10.93 -15.47 1.33
C VAL A 354 -11.88 -16.61 1.03
N ARG A 355 -11.37 -17.70 0.45
CA ARG A 355 -12.18 -18.89 0.14
C ARG A 355 -11.48 -20.16 0.64
N PRO A 356 -12.22 -21.13 1.20
CA PRO A 356 -11.69 -22.47 1.40
C PRO A 356 -11.21 -23.07 0.08
N VAL A 357 -10.07 -23.72 0.09
CA VAL A 357 -9.61 -24.53 -1.04
C VAL A 357 -10.15 -25.95 -0.83
N PRO A 358 -10.90 -26.53 -1.79
CA PRO A 358 -11.35 -27.91 -1.70
C PRO A 358 -10.12 -28.82 -1.55
N GLN A 359 -10.04 -29.55 -0.44
CA GLN A 359 -9.08 -30.64 -0.37
C GLN A 359 -9.59 -31.77 -1.28
N PRO A 360 -8.72 -32.39 -2.11
CA PRO A 360 -9.10 -33.60 -2.82
C PRO A 360 -9.63 -34.60 -1.80
N SER A 361 -10.84 -35.12 -2.02
CA SER A 361 -11.34 -36.24 -1.23
C SER A 361 -10.38 -37.41 -1.40
N LEU A 362 -9.75 -37.82 -0.29
CA LEU A 362 -8.83 -38.96 -0.19
C LEU A 362 -9.49 -40.27 -0.62
#